data_AF-A0A7Y0SQH2-F1
#
_entry.id   AF-A0A7Y0SQH2-F1
#
_cell.length_a   1.000
_cell.length_b   1.000
_cell.length_c   1.000
_cell.angle_alpha   90.00
_cell.angle_beta   90.00
_cell.angle_gamma   90.00
#
_symmetry.space_group_name_H-M   'P 1'
#
loop_
_entity.id
_entity.type
_entity.pdbx_description
1 polymer ?
#
loop_
_entity_poly.entity_id
_entity_poly.type
_entity_poly.pdbx_seq_one_letter_code
_entity_poly.pdbx_strand_id
1 'polypeptide(L)'
;MWIKKYVIISLLVLTACATNEQASDFDSSLYSGKPVESLTNDEPPKTEEEAISRADIALTNKNVDLALYEYIRSLSFPTAVHKDKTLYTVGRIHLAR
;
A
#
# COMPACT_ATOMS: atom_id res chain seq x y z
N MET A 1 -21.38 -42.40 -37.84
CA MET A 1 -21.81 -41.96 -36.49
C MET A 1 -20.66 -41.65 -35.52
N TRP A 2 -19.41 -42.05 -35.79
CA TRP A 2 -18.28 -41.79 -34.88
C TRP A 2 -17.77 -40.34 -34.89
N ILE A 3 -17.77 -39.66 -36.03
CA ILE A 3 -17.38 -38.25 -36.15
C ILE A 3 -18.22 -37.33 -35.23
N LYS A 4 -19.54 -37.59 -35.12
CA LYS A 4 -20.41 -36.83 -34.21
C LYS A 4 -20.05 -37.04 -32.74
N LYS A 5 -19.54 -38.21 -32.36
CA LYS A 5 -19.11 -38.49 -30.98
C LYS A 5 -17.80 -37.77 -30.65
N TYR A 6 -16.86 -37.70 -31.60
CA TYR A 6 -15.60 -36.98 -31.39
C TYR A 6 -15.79 -35.46 -31.27
N VAL A 7 -16.74 -34.89 -32.02
CA VAL A 7 -17.08 -33.46 -31.92
C VAL A 7 -17.67 -33.11 -30.55
N ILE A 8 -18.51 -33.98 -29.99
CA ILE A 8 -19.12 -33.76 -28.66
C ILE A 8 -18.05 -33.86 -27.55
N ILE A 9 -17.11 -34.78 -27.66
CA ILE A 9 -16.00 -34.93 -26.71
C ILE A 9 -15.07 -33.71 -26.75
N SER A 10 -14.76 -33.20 -27.94
CA SER A 10 -13.97 -31.97 -28.10
C SER A 10 -14.62 -30.74 -27.46
N LEU A 11 -15.96 -30.67 -27.48
CA LEU A 11 -16.69 -29.53 -26.91
C LEU A 11 -16.69 -29.55 -25.37
N LEU A 12 -16.69 -30.74 -24.77
CA LEU A 12 -16.64 -30.92 -23.31
C LEU A 12 -15.26 -30.60 -22.70
N VAL A 13 -14.18 -30.74 -23.46
CA VAL A 13 -12.82 -30.44 -22.98
C VAL A 13 -12.57 -28.91 -22.90
N LEU A 14 -13.29 -28.11 -23.68
CA LEU A 14 -13.12 -26.65 -23.71
C LEU A 14 -13.73 -25.92 -22.50
N THR A 15 -14.65 -26.54 -21.76
CA THR A 15 -15.27 -25.92 -20.57
C THR A 15 -14.46 -26.14 -19.28
N ALA A 16 -13.41 -26.97 -19.32
CA ALA A 16 -12.59 -27.29 -18.15
C ALA A 16 -11.48 -26.26 -17.86
N CYS A 17 -11.25 -25.28 -18.74
CA CYS A 17 -10.20 -24.28 -18.57
C CYS A 17 -10.62 -23.04 -17.76
N ALA A 18 -11.90 -22.87 -17.45
CA ALA A 18 -12.36 -21.81 -16.53
C ALA A 18 -12.33 -22.30 -15.07
N THR A 19 -11.21 -22.90 -14.66
CA THR A 19 -10.94 -23.09 -13.24
C THR A 19 -10.91 -21.70 -12.62
N ASN A 20 -11.87 -21.46 -11.75
CA ASN A 20 -12.05 -20.24 -10.99
C ASN A 20 -10.81 -20.07 -10.11
N GLU A 21 -9.84 -19.27 -10.53
CA GLU A 21 -8.87 -18.75 -9.58
C GLU A 21 -9.70 -18.01 -8.54
N GLN A 22 -9.75 -18.52 -7.31
CA GLN A 22 -10.21 -17.76 -6.17
C GLN A 22 -9.35 -16.49 -6.18
N ALA A 23 -9.89 -15.41 -6.73
CA ALA A 23 -9.26 -14.11 -6.67
C ALA A 23 -8.92 -13.92 -5.20
N SER A 24 -7.62 -13.78 -4.88
CA SER A 24 -7.18 -13.52 -3.52
C SER A 24 -8.09 -12.44 -2.96
N ASP A 25 -8.76 -12.71 -1.84
CA ASP A 25 -9.69 -11.76 -1.22
C ASP A 25 -9.02 -10.39 -1.26
N PHE A 26 -9.67 -9.43 -1.92
CA PHE A 26 -9.15 -8.09 -2.07
C PHE A 26 -8.83 -7.56 -0.67
N ASP A 27 -7.54 -7.42 -0.36
CA ASP A 27 -7.10 -6.98 0.96
C ASP A 27 -7.33 -5.49 1.09
N SER A 28 -8.58 -5.15 1.42
CA SER A 28 -9.03 -3.79 1.64
C SER A 28 -8.27 -3.09 2.76
N SER A 29 -7.57 -3.82 3.64
CA SER A 29 -6.77 -3.23 4.72
C SER A 29 -5.52 -2.50 4.18
N LEU A 30 -5.00 -2.93 3.02
CA LEU A 30 -3.89 -2.25 2.34
C LEU A 30 -4.33 -0.94 1.69
N TYR A 31 -5.63 -0.77 1.45
CA TYR A 31 -6.23 0.44 0.87
C TYR A 31 -7.05 1.25 1.86
N SER A 32 -7.27 0.76 3.09
CA SER A 32 -8.00 1.46 4.16
C SER A 32 -7.14 2.53 4.84
N GLY A 33 -6.30 3.23 4.08
CA GLY A 33 -5.60 4.39 4.57
C GLY A 33 -6.60 5.47 4.99
N LYS A 34 -6.26 6.25 6.02
CA LYS A 34 -7.05 7.45 6.33
C LYS A 34 -6.91 8.48 5.21
N PRO A 35 -7.96 9.25 4.88
CA PRO A 35 -7.85 10.37 3.95
C PRO A 35 -6.74 11.32 4.39
N VAL A 36 -5.94 11.81 3.44
CA VAL A 36 -4.85 12.75 3.74
C VAL A 36 -5.39 14.02 4.40
N GLU A 37 -6.59 14.44 3.99
CA GLU A 37 -7.32 15.59 4.54
C GLU A 37 -7.61 15.43 6.04
N SER A 38 -7.73 14.19 6.54
CA SER A 38 -7.91 13.92 7.96
C SER A 38 -6.61 14.05 8.77
N LEU A 39 -5.46 14.13 8.09
CA LEU A 39 -4.11 14.24 8.66
C LEU A 39 -3.51 15.65 8.48
N THR A 40 -4.14 16.52 7.70
CA THR A 40 -3.63 17.85 7.30
C THR A 40 -4.20 19.03 8.10
N ASN A 41 -4.76 18.82 9.30
CA ASN A 41 -5.41 19.91 10.04
C ASN A 41 -4.43 20.99 10.55
N ASP A 42 -3.14 20.67 10.64
CA ASP A 42 -2.10 21.58 11.12
C ASP A 42 -1.33 22.26 9.97
N GLU A 43 -0.72 23.41 10.26
CA GLU A 43 0.17 24.11 9.33
C GLU A 43 1.25 23.13 8.78
N PRO A 44 1.53 23.14 7.46
CA PRO A 44 2.59 22.33 6.88
C PRO A 44 3.95 22.55 7.56
N PRO A 45 4.85 21.54 7.54
CA PRO A 45 6.15 21.68 8.16
C PRO A 45 6.99 22.61 7.29
N LYS A 46 7.82 23.41 7.92
CA LYS A 46 8.65 24.40 7.20
C LYS A 46 9.99 23.80 6.79
N THR A 47 10.41 22.72 7.46
CA THR A 47 11.66 22.01 7.16
C THR A 47 11.48 20.49 7.17
N GLU A 48 12.44 19.79 6.58
CA GLU A 48 12.52 18.33 6.61
C GLU A 48 12.58 17.80 8.06
N GLU A 49 13.40 18.42 8.90
CA GLU A 49 13.59 18.01 10.30
C GLU A 49 12.32 18.19 11.12
N GLU A 50 11.56 19.25 10.85
CA GLU A 50 10.26 19.45 11.48
C GLU A 50 9.28 18.34 11.10
N ALA A 51 9.20 17.98 9.81
CA ALA A 51 8.36 16.88 9.35
C ALA A 51 8.78 15.54 9.98
N ILE A 52 10.09 15.24 10.04
CA ILE A 52 10.62 14.03 10.70
C ILE A 52 10.28 14.03 12.19
N SER A 53 10.45 15.15 12.88
CA SER A 53 10.13 15.28 14.31
C SER A 53 8.64 15.02 14.58
N ARG A 54 7.75 15.60 13.76
CA ARG A 54 6.30 15.36 13.83
C ARG A 54 5.98 13.87 13.58
N ALA A 55 6.65 13.25 12.61
CA ALA A 55 6.50 11.83 12.32
C ALA A 55 6.92 10.94 13.50
N ASP A 56 8.09 11.22 14.10
CA ASP A 56 8.63 10.50 15.26
C ASP A 56 7.68 10.58 16.47
N ILE A 57 7.10 11.76 16.72
CA ILE A 57 6.08 11.97 17.75
C ILE A 57 4.82 11.14 17.45
N ALA A 58 4.32 11.19 16.22
CA ALA A 58 3.14 10.43 15.81
C ALA A 58 3.37 8.91 15.96
N LEU A 59 4.54 8.42 15.57
CA LEU A 59 4.92 7.01 15.69
C LEU A 59 4.99 6.56 17.15
N THR A 60 5.60 7.39 18.01
CA THR A 60 5.67 7.16 19.47
C THR A 60 4.26 7.06 20.08
N ASN A 61 3.34 7.90 19.60
CA ASN A 61 1.93 7.89 19.99
C ASN A 61 1.10 6.78 19.33
N LYS A 62 1.75 5.84 18.62
CA LYS A 62 1.12 4.74 17.87
C LYS A 62 0.16 5.19 16.76
N ASN A 63 0.25 6.45 16.34
CA ASN A 63 -0.49 6.97 15.19
C ASN A 63 0.33 6.74 13.91
N VAL A 64 0.33 5.49 13.45
CA VAL A 64 1.16 5.03 12.32
C VAL A 64 0.82 5.78 11.03
N ASP A 65 -0.46 6.05 10.77
CA ASP A 65 -0.90 6.73 9.54
C ASP A 65 -0.35 8.16 9.49
N LEU A 66 -0.45 8.90 10.60
CA LEU A 66 0.11 10.25 10.71
C LEU A 66 1.64 10.24 10.61
N ALA A 67 2.30 9.24 11.22
CA ALA A 67 3.74 9.09 11.13
C ALA A 67 4.21 8.87 9.69
N LEU A 68 3.59 7.93 8.98
CA LEU A 68 3.90 7.65 7.58
C LEU A 68 3.65 8.87 6.69
N TYR A 69 2.54 9.58 6.91
CA TYR A 69 2.23 10.81 6.20
C TYR A 69 3.32 11.88 6.39
N GLU A 70 3.75 12.14 7.63
CA GLU A 70 4.77 13.14 7.94
C GLU A 70 6.17 12.74 7.43
N TYR A 71 6.54 11.46 7.52
CA TYR A 71 7.79 10.96 6.91
C TYR A 71 7.79 11.14 5.39
N ILE A 72 6.69 10.79 4.71
CA ILE A 72 6.58 11.00 3.25
C ILE A 72 6.64 12.49 2.93
N ARG A 73 6.02 13.35 3.75
CA ARG A 73 6.08 14.80 3.60
C ARG A 73 7.51 15.32 3.74
N SER A 74 8.32 14.74 4.63
CA SER A 74 9.76 15.07 4.75
C SER A 74 10.55 14.81 3.45
N LEU A 75 10.11 13.86 2.62
CA LEU A 75 10.77 13.55 1.34
C LEU A 75 10.48 14.58 0.24
N SER A 76 9.52 15.48 0.46
CA SER A 76 9.15 16.52 -0.50
C SER A 76 10.09 17.73 -0.47
N PHE A 77 10.95 17.84 0.55
CA PHE A 77 11.90 18.94 0.65
C PHE A 77 13.05 18.77 -0.35
N PRO A 78 13.54 19.85 -1.00
CA PRO A 78 14.44 19.74 -2.16
C PRO A 78 15.78 19.04 -1.88
N THR A 79 16.34 19.25 -0.68
CA THR A 79 17.61 18.66 -0.27
C THR A 79 17.46 17.26 0.32
N ALA A 80 16.33 16.99 1.00
CA ALA A 80 16.00 15.72 1.67
C ALA A 80 17.24 14.99 2.24
N VAL A 81 17.99 15.65 3.13
CA VAL A 81 19.28 15.19 3.67
C VAL A 81 19.15 13.85 4.40
N HIS A 82 17.96 13.58 4.94
CA HIS A 82 17.66 12.36 5.68
C HIS A 82 16.84 11.35 4.87
N LYS A 83 16.67 11.56 3.56
CA LYS A 83 15.86 10.71 2.66
C LYS A 83 16.08 9.22 2.85
N ASP A 84 17.32 8.76 2.85
CA ASP A 84 17.64 7.33 2.94
C ASP A 84 17.19 6.74 4.28
N LYS A 85 17.44 7.48 5.38
CA LYS A 85 16.98 7.10 6.71
C LYS A 85 15.46 7.09 6.79
N THR A 86 14.80 8.12 6.25
CA THR A 86 13.34 8.23 6.21
C THR A 86 12.72 7.05 5.44
N LEU A 87 13.22 6.72 4.25
CA LEU A 87 12.75 5.59 3.45
C LEU A 87 12.96 4.25 4.16
N TYR A 88 14.13 4.07 4.79
CA TYR A 88 14.40 2.88 5.59
C TYR A 88 13.40 2.74 6.75
N THR A 89 13.13 3.84 7.48
CA THR A 89 12.16 3.86 8.58
C THR A 89 10.74 3.53 8.09
N VAL A 90 10.30 4.13 6.98
CA VAL A 90 9.01 3.80 6.35
C VAL A 90 8.93 2.31 6.01
N GLY A 91 9.97 1.75 5.38
CA GLY A 91 10.04 0.32 5.10
C GLY A 91 9.97 -0.56 6.35
N ARG A 92 10.64 -0.14 7.45
CA ARG A 92 10.58 -0.82 8.75
C ARG A 92 9.19 -0.80 9.38
N ILE A 93 8.44 0.29 9.22
CA ILE A 93 7.06 0.40 9.70
C ILE A 93 6.16 -0.59 8.95
N HIS A 94 6.30 -0.67 7.62
CA HIS A 94 5.53 -1.62 6.80
C HIS A 94 5.89 -3.07 7.11
N LEU A 95 7.16 -3.40 7.32
CA LEU A 95 7.60 -4.76 7.65
C LEU A 95 7.09 -5.25 9.02
N ALA A 96 6.88 -4.33 9.97
CA ALA A 96 6.44 -4.67 11.33
C ALA A 96 4.93 -4.93 11.45
N ARG A 97 4.17 -4.69 10.37
CA ARG A 97 2.74 -5.00 10.27
C ARG A 97 2.54 -6.26 9.45
#